data_AF-A0A8C5G0I2-F1
#
_entry.id   AF-A0A8C5G0I2-F1
#
_cell.length_a   1.000
_cell.length_b   1.000
_cell.length_c   1.000
_cell.angle_alpha   90.00
_cell.angle_beta   90.00
_cell.angle_gamma   90.00
#
_symmetry.space_group_name_H-M   'P 1'
#
loop_
_entity.id
_entity.type
_entity.pdbx_description
1 polymer ?
#
loop_
_entity_poly.entity_id
_entity_poly.type
_entity_poly.pdbx_seq_one_letter_code
_entity_poly.pdbx_strand_id
1 'polypeptide(L)'
;MRFRTHEEVSHDFTFVPSALLDRCGGSTFVLLYLVVSFLEPEVIGSPAPIFCSPGADVVLPCHLDPELDVRDLTVEWSRTDRSTWPQYVHIYRNRREVSTISRTRLFVEQLGHGNISLKVLNVSAEDGGAYRCFIPKLRSRTRNSTVRLVGEKPTDVPWEEPGVTARSRVPVGVVSLLVVFAVVGLFVAFCVFKSRPENKGDGHAHNRPLRLTLQLIDEQHQCGQFRDRPAGGAVL
;
A
#
# COMPACT_ATOMS: atom_id res chain seq x y z
N MET A 1 -15.25 40.11 20.89
CA MET A 1 -15.90 38.91 20.32
C MET A 1 -14.90 38.23 19.41
N ARG A 2 -14.38 37.07 19.82
CA ARG A 2 -13.31 36.33 19.13
C ARG A 2 -13.93 35.03 18.65
N PHE A 3 -14.22 34.94 17.35
CA PHE A 3 -14.81 33.73 16.77
C PHE A 3 -13.70 32.74 16.44
N ARG A 4 -13.87 31.56 17.03
CA ARG A 4 -13.00 30.38 17.05
C ARG A 4 -12.93 29.78 15.65
N THR A 5 -11.71 29.48 15.19
CA THR A 5 -11.39 28.89 13.88
C THR A 5 -11.93 27.47 13.77
N HIS A 6 -12.43 27.15 12.57
CA HIS A 6 -13.00 25.87 12.20
C HIS A 6 -11.95 24.74 12.26
N GLU A 7 -12.36 23.63 12.87
CA GLU A 7 -11.61 22.40 13.09
C GLU A 7 -11.01 21.82 11.80
N GLU A 8 -9.71 21.56 11.85
CA GLU A 8 -8.96 20.77 10.89
C GLU A 8 -9.23 19.29 11.20
N VAL A 9 -10.03 18.62 10.36
CA VAL A 9 -10.25 17.17 10.46
C VAL A 9 -8.97 16.47 10.02
N SER A 10 -8.10 16.21 11.00
CA SER A 10 -6.95 15.35 10.80
C SER A 10 -7.45 13.92 10.58
N HIS A 11 -7.12 13.33 9.44
CA HIS A 11 -7.18 11.89 9.27
C HIS A 11 -5.96 11.33 10.00
N ASP A 12 -6.12 11.18 11.32
CA ASP A 12 -5.16 10.54 12.19
C ASP A 12 -5.18 9.02 11.91
N PHE A 13 -4.39 8.61 10.91
CA PHE A 13 -4.05 7.23 10.69
C PHE A 13 -2.65 6.98 11.28
N THR A 14 -2.65 6.27 12.41
CA THR A 14 -1.53 5.51 13.00
C THR A 14 -0.46 6.30 13.76
N PHE A 15 -0.78 6.71 14.99
CA PHE A 15 0.23 6.80 16.04
C PHE A 15 0.54 5.38 16.54
N VAL A 16 1.56 4.73 15.95
CA VAL A 16 2.09 3.47 16.47
C VAL A 16 2.95 3.79 17.70
N PRO A 17 2.66 3.25 18.90
CA PRO A 17 3.48 3.50 20.08
C PRO A 17 4.90 2.99 19.85
N SER A 18 5.88 3.84 20.10
CA SER A 18 7.33 3.62 19.90
C SER A 18 7.96 2.55 20.84
N ALA A 19 7.18 1.65 21.42
CA ALA A 19 7.61 0.72 22.47
C ALA A 19 7.51 -0.78 22.09
N LEU A 20 7.23 -1.14 20.83
CA LEU A 20 7.18 -2.53 20.38
C LEU A 20 8.11 -2.86 19.20
N LEU A 21 9.09 -2.01 18.89
CA LEU A 21 10.16 -2.33 17.93
C LEU A 21 11.24 -3.20 18.58
N ASP A 22 10.87 -4.43 18.90
CA ASP A 22 11.83 -5.50 19.13
C ASP A 22 12.56 -5.86 17.83
N ARG A 23 13.81 -6.34 17.95
CA ARG A 23 14.93 -6.39 16.98
C ARG A 23 14.70 -6.90 15.54
N CYS A 24 13.47 -7.15 15.09
CA CYS A 24 13.10 -7.43 13.68
C CYS A 24 11.74 -6.82 13.24
N GLY A 25 10.98 -6.13 14.10
CA GLY A 25 9.62 -5.64 13.80
C GLY A 25 9.53 -4.49 12.78
N GLY A 26 10.64 -3.77 12.56
CA GLY A 26 10.69 -2.70 11.57
C GLY A 26 10.65 -3.22 10.12
N SER A 27 11.22 -4.40 9.85
CA SER A 27 11.33 -4.90 8.48
C SER A 27 10.07 -5.58 7.97
N THR A 28 9.27 -6.19 8.86
CA THR A 28 7.95 -6.71 8.51
C THR A 28 6.98 -5.58 8.15
N PHE A 29 7.10 -4.42 8.80
CA PHE A 29 6.35 -3.22 8.46
C PHE A 29 6.73 -2.65 7.09
N VAL A 30 8.03 -2.62 6.76
CA VAL A 30 8.52 -2.18 5.44
C VAL A 30 8.05 -3.14 4.35
N LEU A 31 8.14 -4.45 4.58
CA LEU A 31 7.62 -5.48 3.68
C LEU A 31 6.12 -5.31 3.43
N LEU A 32 5.30 -5.20 4.49
CA LEU A 32 3.86 -5.01 4.40
C LEU A 32 3.52 -3.71 3.67
N TYR A 33 4.22 -2.61 3.97
CA TYR A 33 4.05 -1.34 3.29
C TYR A 33 4.36 -1.43 1.79
N LEU A 34 5.43 -2.14 1.40
CA LEU A 34 5.75 -2.38 0.00
C LEU A 34 4.66 -3.22 -0.68
N VAL A 35 4.15 -4.29 -0.04
CA VAL A 35 3.05 -5.11 -0.58
C VAL A 35 1.81 -4.28 -0.86
N VAL A 36 1.40 -3.45 0.11
CA VAL A 36 0.22 -2.57 0.00
C VAL A 36 0.43 -1.52 -1.11
N SER A 37 1.66 -1.03 -1.30
CA SER A 37 1.98 -0.07 -2.36
C SER A 37 1.83 -0.63 -3.78
N PHE A 38 1.83 -1.96 -3.95
CA PHE A 38 1.61 -2.61 -5.26
C PHE A 38 0.14 -3.00 -5.52
N LEU A 39 -0.74 -2.87 -4.52
CA LEU A 39 -2.19 -3.13 -4.65
C LEU A 39 -2.92 -1.87 -5.11
N GLU A 40 -2.60 -1.38 -6.31
CA GLU A 40 -3.36 -0.27 -6.93
C GLU A 40 -4.67 -0.83 -7.53
N PRO A 41 -5.85 -0.29 -7.18
CA PRO A 41 -7.14 -0.77 -7.68
C PRO A 41 -7.34 -0.41 -9.15
N GLU A 42 -7.70 -1.38 -9.99
CA GLU A 42 -7.94 -1.15 -11.42
C GLU A 42 -9.43 -1.25 -11.75
N VAL A 43 -9.90 -0.38 -12.65
CA VAL A 43 -11.25 -0.49 -13.21
C VAL A 43 -11.25 -1.50 -14.35
N ILE A 44 -12.03 -2.57 -14.19
CA ILE A 44 -12.14 -3.70 -15.12
C ILE A 44 -13.56 -3.79 -15.66
N GLY A 45 -13.69 -3.71 -16.99
CA GLY A 45 -14.92 -4.01 -17.73
C GLY A 45 -14.81 -5.31 -18.51
N SER A 46 -15.90 -5.72 -19.17
CA SER A 46 -15.89 -6.91 -20.03
C SER A 46 -14.87 -6.78 -21.17
N PRO A 47 -13.94 -7.74 -21.35
CA PRO A 47 -13.06 -7.76 -22.52
C PRO A 47 -13.80 -8.17 -23.80
N ALA A 48 -14.92 -8.89 -23.67
CA ALA A 48 -15.72 -9.38 -24.77
C ALA A 48 -16.98 -8.52 -24.99
N PRO A 49 -17.50 -8.45 -26.24
CA PRO A 49 -18.77 -7.78 -26.50
C PRO A 49 -19.92 -8.47 -25.77
N ILE A 50 -20.84 -7.67 -25.22
CA ILE A 50 -22.08 -8.13 -24.61
C ILE A 50 -23.16 -8.10 -25.69
N PHE A 51 -23.84 -9.21 -25.93
CA PHE A 51 -24.94 -9.32 -26.89
C PHE A 51 -26.28 -9.22 -26.17
N CYS A 52 -27.22 -8.46 -26.71
CA CYS A 52 -28.56 -8.32 -26.16
C CYS A 52 -29.60 -8.13 -27.27
N SER A 53 -30.71 -8.85 -27.17
CA SER A 53 -31.85 -8.67 -28.07
C SER A 53 -32.60 -7.37 -27.75
N PRO A 54 -33.15 -6.68 -28.77
CA PRO A 54 -34.03 -5.55 -28.55
C PRO A 54 -35.20 -5.91 -27.62
N GLY A 55 -35.58 -4.99 -26.73
CA GLY A 55 -36.63 -5.20 -25.73
C GLY A 55 -36.16 -5.80 -24.40
N ALA A 56 -34.97 -6.41 -24.35
CA ALA A 56 -34.45 -7.02 -23.12
C ALA A 56 -33.66 -6.03 -22.25
N ASP A 57 -33.48 -6.38 -20.98
CA ASP A 57 -32.57 -5.68 -20.08
C ASP A 57 -31.16 -6.29 -20.19
N VAL A 58 -30.12 -5.44 -20.10
CA VAL A 58 -28.72 -5.89 -20.11
C VAL A 58 -27.93 -5.24 -18.98
N VAL A 59 -26.91 -5.94 -18.50
CA VAL A 59 -25.92 -5.40 -17.57
C VAL A 59 -24.58 -5.27 -18.29
N LEU A 60 -24.02 -4.06 -18.28
CA LEU A 60 -22.66 -3.77 -18.72
C LEU A 60 -21.74 -3.90 -17.51
N PRO A 61 -20.93 -4.97 -17.42
CA PRO A 61 -20.14 -5.24 -16.24
C PRO A 61 -18.96 -4.26 -16.17
N CYS A 62 -18.79 -3.64 -15.00
CA CYS A 62 -17.60 -2.87 -14.67
C CYS A 62 -17.40 -2.89 -13.15
N HIS A 63 -16.20 -3.20 -12.69
CA HIS A 63 -15.88 -3.32 -11.26
C HIS A 63 -14.43 -2.90 -10.98
N LEU A 64 -14.09 -2.75 -9.70
CA LEU A 64 -12.71 -2.56 -9.26
C LEU A 64 -12.09 -3.88 -8.79
N ASP A 65 -10.82 -4.10 -9.15
CA ASP A 65 -9.98 -5.17 -8.61
C ASP A 65 -8.64 -4.60 -8.12
N PRO A 66 -8.26 -4.79 -6.84
CA PRO A 66 -9.09 -5.33 -5.75
C PRO A 66 -10.35 -4.49 -5.45
N GLU A 67 -11.31 -5.11 -4.76
CA GLU A 67 -12.54 -4.44 -4.30
C GLU A 67 -12.21 -3.19 -3.47
N LEU A 68 -12.89 -2.09 -3.77
CA LEU A 68 -12.75 -0.81 -3.08
C LEU A 68 -14.11 -0.14 -2.94
N ASP A 69 -14.40 0.41 -1.76
CA ASP A 69 -15.60 1.22 -1.55
C ASP A 69 -15.50 2.54 -2.32
N VAL A 70 -16.41 2.74 -3.28
CA VAL A 70 -16.46 3.93 -4.13
C VAL A 70 -17.74 4.74 -3.92
N ARG A 71 -18.50 4.50 -2.83
CA ARG A 71 -19.77 5.21 -2.54
C ARG A 71 -19.63 6.73 -2.42
N ASP A 72 -18.47 7.20 -2.00
CA ASP A 72 -18.16 8.63 -1.86
C ASP A 72 -17.40 9.20 -3.08
N LEU A 73 -17.16 8.40 -4.12
CA LEU A 73 -16.54 8.83 -5.37
C LEU A 73 -17.58 9.12 -6.46
N THR A 74 -17.14 9.82 -7.51
CA THR A 74 -17.93 10.00 -8.73
C THR A 74 -17.75 8.79 -9.64
N VAL A 75 -18.85 8.21 -10.10
CA VAL A 75 -18.87 7.16 -11.14
C VAL A 75 -19.54 7.73 -12.38
N GLU A 76 -18.87 7.62 -13.52
CA GLU A 76 -19.34 8.14 -14.80
C GLU A 76 -19.44 7.01 -15.82
N TRP A 77 -20.59 6.90 -16.45
CA TRP A 77 -20.78 6.13 -17.67
C TRP A 77 -20.99 7.07 -18.85
N SER A 78 -20.21 6.90 -19.91
CA SER A 78 -20.30 7.71 -21.13
C SER A 78 -20.19 6.87 -22.39
N ARG A 79 -20.87 7.24 -23.46
CA ARG A 79 -20.64 6.66 -24.79
C ARG A 79 -19.37 7.24 -25.42
N THR A 80 -18.57 6.38 -26.06
CA THR A 80 -17.31 6.76 -26.74
C THR A 80 -17.33 6.50 -28.25
N ASP A 81 -18.40 5.91 -28.76
CA ASP A 81 -18.59 5.59 -30.18
C ASP A 81 -19.07 6.78 -31.02
N ARG A 82 -19.49 7.87 -30.38
CA ARG A 82 -19.99 9.08 -31.04
C ARG A 82 -18.93 10.18 -31.03
N SER A 83 -18.76 10.88 -32.16
CA SER A 83 -17.66 11.81 -32.43
C SER A 83 -17.71 13.15 -31.68
N THR A 84 -18.76 13.41 -30.90
CA THR A 84 -19.01 14.68 -30.21
C THR A 84 -19.02 14.51 -28.69
N TRP A 85 -17.84 14.67 -28.06
CA TRP A 85 -17.64 14.65 -26.59
C TRP A 85 -18.15 13.36 -25.88
N PRO A 86 -17.67 13.03 -24.66
CA PRO A 86 -18.26 11.94 -23.91
C PRO A 86 -19.74 12.24 -23.65
N GLN A 87 -20.64 11.49 -24.30
CA GLN A 87 -22.07 11.58 -24.03
C GLN A 87 -22.35 10.81 -22.74
N TYR A 88 -22.44 11.53 -21.62
CA TYR A 88 -22.78 10.94 -20.34
C TYR A 88 -24.14 10.26 -20.42
N VAL A 89 -24.18 8.97 -20.12
CA VAL A 89 -25.42 8.19 -20.06
C VAL A 89 -25.94 8.10 -18.64
N HIS A 90 -25.03 8.00 -17.67
CA HIS A 90 -25.35 7.88 -16.26
C HIS A 90 -24.19 8.40 -15.41
N ILE A 91 -24.49 9.21 -14.41
CA ILE A 91 -23.53 9.76 -13.45
C ILE A 91 -24.02 9.53 -12.04
N TYR A 92 -23.18 8.98 -11.18
CA TYR A 92 -23.39 8.95 -9.75
C TYR A 92 -22.39 9.91 -9.09
N ARG A 93 -22.90 10.88 -8.31
CA ARG A 93 -22.08 11.87 -7.59
C ARG A 93 -22.82 12.36 -6.36
N ASN A 94 -22.10 12.54 -5.24
CA ASN A 94 -22.68 13.05 -3.98
C ASN A 94 -23.90 12.24 -3.53
N ARG A 95 -23.85 10.91 -3.68
CA ARG A 95 -24.95 9.98 -3.33
C ARG A 95 -26.25 10.23 -4.08
N ARG A 96 -26.16 10.80 -5.29
CA ARG A 96 -27.29 11.01 -6.20
C ARG A 96 -26.95 10.48 -7.58
N GLU A 97 -27.93 9.87 -8.22
CA GLU A 97 -27.87 9.42 -9.60
C GLU A 97 -28.46 10.48 -10.54
N VAL A 98 -27.79 10.73 -11.65
CA VAL A 98 -28.25 11.57 -12.76
C VAL A 98 -28.12 10.74 -14.02
N SER A 99 -29.26 10.29 -14.55
CA SER A 99 -29.32 9.53 -15.80
C SER A 99 -29.77 10.45 -16.93
N THR A 100 -28.96 10.60 -17.98
CA THR A 100 -29.39 11.27 -19.22
C THR A 100 -30.38 10.38 -19.98
N ILE A 101 -30.18 9.06 -19.88
CA ILE A 101 -31.08 8.05 -20.44
C ILE A 101 -31.89 7.47 -19.28
N SER A 102 -33.19 7.77 -19.23
CA SER A 102 -34.13 7.33 -18.18
C SER A 102 -34.21 5.80 -17.99
N ARG A 103 -33.68 5.05 -18.94
CA ARG A 103 -33.61 3.58 -18.96
C ARG A 103 -32.34 3.00 -18.34
N THR A 104 -31.54 3.78 -17.59
CA THR A 104 -30.28 3.29 -17.01
C THR A 104 -30.29 3.31 -15.48
N ARG A 105 -29.65 2.33 -14.84
CA ARG A 105 -29.51 2.24 -13.37
C ARG A 105 -28.13 1.72 -12.98
N LEU A 106 -27.57 2.25 -11.91
CA LEU A 106 -26.39 1.67 -11.27
C LEU A 106 -26.79 0.69 -10.15
N PHE A 107 -25.89 -0.21 -9.79
CA PHE A 107 -26.02 -1.04 -8.59
C PHE A 107 -25.48 -0.28 -7.37
N VAL A 108 -26.21 0.74 -6.92
CA VAL A 108 -25.76 1.67 -5.87
C VAL A 108 -25.38 0.97 -4.58
N GLU A 109 -26.11 -0.09 -4.22
CA GLU A 109 -25.86 -0.90 -3.03
C GLU A 109 -24.53 -1.67 -3.11
N GLN A 110 -24.06 -1.97 -4.33
CA GLN A 110 -22.83 -2.72 -4.58
C GLN A 110 -21.61 -1.80 -4.83
N LEU A 111 -21.78 -0.48 -4.82
CA LEU A 111 -20.66 0.48 -4.87
C LEU A 111 -19.70 0.32 -3.68
N GLY A 112 -20.19 -0.19 -2.55
CA GLY A 112 -19.34 -0.51 -1.38
C GLY A 112 -18.36 -1.65 -1.63
N HIS A 113 -18.64 -2.50 -2.62
CA HIS A 113 -17.80 -3.61 -3.06
C HIS A 113 -17.07 -3.31 -4.38
N GLY A 114 -17.06 -2.04 -4.82
CA GLY A 114 -16.44 -1.65 -6.07
C GLY A 114 -17.19 -2.11 -7.33
N ASN A 115 -18.44 -2.57 -7.24
CA ASN A 115 -19.23 -2.86 -8.43
C ASN A 115 -19.85 -1.57 -8.98
N ILE A 116 -19.40 -1.14 -10.15
CA ILE A 116 -19.89 0.05 -10.86
C ILE A 116 -20.61 -0.31 -12.16
N SER A 117 -21.14 -1.53 -12.25
CA SER A 117 -21.85 -2.04 -13.42
C SER A 117 -23.09 -1.20 -13.73
N LEU A 118 -23.42 -1.07 -15.02
CA LEU A 118 -24.59 -0.31 -15.47
C LEU A 118 -25.66 -1.26 -16.01
N LYS A 119 -26.86 -1.17 -15.48
CA LYS A 119 -28.03 -1.83 -16.04
C LYS A 119 -28.71 -0.90 -17.04
N VAL A 120 -28.93 -1.38 -18.27
CA VAL A 120 -29.71 -0.69 -19.32
C VAL A 120 -31.00 -1.47 -19.53
N LEU A 121 -32.12 -0.78 -19.46
CA LEU A 121 -33.47 -1.35 -19.53
C LEU A 121 -34.04 -1.22 -20.94
N ASN A 122 -34.82 -2.22 -21.37
CA ASN A 122 -35.54 -2.20 -22.65
C ASN A 122 -34.64 -1.76 -23.82
N VAL A 123 -33.56 -2.51 -24.07
CA VAL A 123 -32.49 -2.17 -25.03
C VAL A 123 -33.07 -2.02 -26.44
N SER A 124 -32.58 -1.03 -27.19
CA SER A 124 -32.90 -0.79 -28.59
C SER A 124 -31.65 -0.92 -29.46
N ALA A 125 -31.82 -1.02 -30.79
CA ALA A 125 -30.69 -1.06 -31.72
C ALA A 125 -29.77 0.19 -31.61
N GLU A 126 -30.31 1.34 -31.20
CA GLU A 126 -29.55 2.59 -31.02
C GLU A 126 -28.67 2.60 -29.76
N ASP A 127 -28.96 1.72 -28.81
CA ASP A 127 -28.17 1.53 -27.60
C ASP A 127 -26.90 0.70 -27.89
N GLY A 128 -26.80 0.05 -29.05
CA GLY A 128 -25.56 -0.57 -29.49
C GLY A 128 -24.41 0.45 -29.57
N GLY A 129 -23.24 0.07 -29.06
CA GLY A 129 -22.08 0.97 -29.03
C GLY A 129 -21.03 0.66 -27.97
N ALA A 130 -20.05 1.55 -27.85
CA ALA A 130 -18.99 1.48 -26.86
C ALA A 130 -19.30 2.39 -25.66
N TYR A 131 -19.33 1.79 -24.48
CA TYR A 131 -19.61 2.44 -23.21
C TYR A 131 -18.35 2.45 -22.35
N ARG A 132 -17.98 3.62 -21.83
CA ARG A 132 -16.84 3.80 -20.93
C ARG A 132 -17.34 4.03 -19.51
N CYS A 133 -16.95 3.15 -18.60
CA CYS A 133 -17.05 3.38 -17.16
C CYS A 133 -15.79 4.10 -16.67
N PHE A 134 -15.93 5.11 -15.81
CA PHE A 134 -14.81 5.93 -15.36
C PHE A 134 -15.01 6.46 -13.94
N ILE A 135 -13.92 6.45 -13.16
CA ILE A 135 -13.88 7.05 -11.81
C ILE A 135 -12.78 8.14 -11.80
N PRO A 136 -13.14 9.42 -11.97
CA PRO A 136 -12.16 10.50 -12.15
C PRO A 136 -11.17 10.62 -10.99
N LYS A 137 -11.66 10.46 -9.75
CA LYS A 137 -10.90 10.63 -8.50
C LYS A 137 -10.28 9.32 -7.98
N LEU A 138 -10.33 8.22 -8.74
CA LEU A 138 -9.65 6.99 -8.33
C LEU A 138 -8.13 7.19 -8.38
N ARG A 139 -7.43 6.84 -7.30
CA ARG A 139 -5.96 6.85 -7.24
C ARG A 139 -5.41 5.56 -7.84
N SER A 140 -5.40 5.51 -9.16
CA SER A 140 -4.89 4.37 -9.92
C SER A 140 -4.48 4.80 -11.33
N ARG A 141 -3.65 3.97 -11.97
CA ARG A 141 -3.32 4.10 -13.39
C ARG A 141 -4.52 3.78 -14.28
N THR A 142 -5.29 2.76 -13.90
CA THR A 142 -6.40 2.23 -14.68
C THR A 142 -7.73 2.68 -14.06
N ARG A 143 -8.21 3.86 -14.45
CA ARG A 143 -9.41 4.51 -13.87
C ARG A 143 -10.68 4.33 -14.70
N ASN A 144 -10.55 3.76 -15.89
CA ASN A 144 -11.67 3.47 -16.78
C ASN A 144 -11.52 2.11 -17.46
N SER A 145 -12.65 1.63 -17.96
CA SER A 145 -12.68 0.52 -18.91
C SER A 145 -13.79 0.77 -19.94
N THR A 146 -13.68 0.11 -21.10
CA THR A 146 -14.65 0.24 -22.19
C THR A 146 -15.31 -1.10 -22.44
N VAL A 147 -16.64 -1.13 -22.38
CA VAL A 147 -17.50 -2.28 -22.65
C VAL A 147 -18.24 -2.05 -23.96
N ARG A 148 -18.30 -3.07 -24.82
CA ARG A 148 -19.06 -3.00 -26.08
C ARG A 148 -20.41 -3.71 -25.93
N LEU A 149 -21.49 -3.00 -26.20
CA LEU A 149 -22.83 -3.56 -26.34
C LEU A 149 -23.13 -3.76 -27.82
N VAL A 150 -23.40 -5.00 -28.20
CA VAL A 150 -23.83 -5.41 -29.53
C VAL A 150 -25.27 -5.89 -29.41
N GLY A 151 -26.05 -5.76 -30.49
CA GLY A 151 -27.40 -6.28 -30.55
C GLY A 151 -27.43 -7.82 -30.54
N GLU A 152 -28.31 -8.39 -31.35
CA GLU A 152 -28.47 -9.84 -31.43
C GLU A 152 -27.18 -10.54 -31.87
N LYS A 153 -26.99 -11.76 -31.34
CA LYS A 153 -25.88 -12.62 -31.73
C LYS A 153 -26.12 -13.13 -33.16
N PRO A 154 -25.13 -13.06 -34.07
CA PRO A 154 -25.27 -13.62 -35.41
C PRO A 154 -25.56 -15.13 -35.33
N THR A 155 -26.66 -15.58 -35.93
CA THR A 155 -27.12 -16.98 -35.87
C THR A 155 -26.48 -17.87 -36.95
N ASP A 156 -26.00 -17.27 -38.05
CA ASP A 156 -25.57 -18.00 -39.25
C ASP A 156 -24.04 -18.10 -39.41
N VAL A 157 -23.29 -17.63 -38.40
CA VAL A 157 -21.82 -17.69 -38.41
C VAL A 157 -21.39 -18.44 -37.14
N PRO A 158 -20.58 -19.51 -37.26
CA PRO A 158 -19.82 -19.99 -36.12
C PRO A 158 -18.99 -18.81 -35.62
N TRP A 159 -19.42 -18.20 -34.51
CA TRP A 159 -18.60 -17.19 -33.89
C TRP A 159 -17.30 -17.89 -33.52
N GLU A 160 -16.15 -17.30 -33.84
CA GLU A 160 -14.92 -17.56 -33.10
C GLU A 160 -14.89 -16.50 -32.00
N GLU A 161 -14.65 -16.91 -30.74
CA GLU A 161 -14.58 -15.91 -29.67
C GLU A 161 -13.43 -14.99 -30.08
N PRO A 162 -13.66 -13.66 -30.18
CA PRO A 162 -12.62 -12.75 -30.62
C PRO A 162 -11.43 -13.03 -29.73
N GLY A 163 -10.35 -13.53 -30.35
CA GLY A 163 -9.23 -14.14 -29.66
C GLY A 163 -8.90 -13.27 -28.48
N VAL A 164 -9.25 -13.76 -27.29
CA VAL A 164 -8.94 -13.08 -26.03
C VAL A 164 -7.44 -13.15 -26.01
N THR A 165 -6.80 -12.13 -26.60
CA THR A 165 -5.46 -11.76 -26.24
C THR A 165 -5.65 -11.30 -24.81
N ALA A 166 -5.66 -12.29 -23.91
CA ALA A 166 -5.15 -12.14 -22.59
C ALA A 166 -3.78 -11.55 -22.84
N ARG A 167 -3.72 -10.22 -22.91
CA ARG A 167 -2.51 -9.48 -22.61
C ARG A 167 -2.07 -10.20 -21.36
N SER A 168 -0.94 -10.90 -21.43
CA SER A 168 -0.35 -11.56 -20.29
C SER A 168 -0.06 -10.44 -19.29
N ARG A 169 -1.12 -10.04 -18.59
CA ARG A 169 -1.08 -9.31 -17.35
C ARG A 169 -0.65 -10.45 -16.47
N VAL A 170 0.66 -10.57 -16.29
CA VAL A 170 1.16 -11.27 -15.11
C VAL A 170 0.28 -10.74 -13.99
N PRO A 171 -0.54 -11.59 -13.33
CA PRO A 171 -1.48 -11.10 -12.34
C PRO A 171 -0.68 -10.18 -11.45
N VAL A 172 -1.17 -8.97 -11.18
CA VAL A 172 -0.42 -8.05 -10.31
C VAL A 172 -0.06 -8.79 -9.02
N GLY A 173 -0.92 -9.71 -8.58
CA GLY A 173 -0.64 -10.69 -7.53
C GLY A 173 0.60 -11.59 -7.72
N VAL A 174 0.90 -12.10 -8.92
CA VAL A 174 2.11 -12.92 -9.18
C VAL A 174 3.38 -12.08 -9.15
N VAL A 175 3.39 -10.90 -9.76
CA VAL A 175 4.56 -9.99 -9.67
C VAL A 175 4.76 -9.57 -8.22
N SER A 176 3.68 -9.16 -7.54
CA SER A 176 3.69 -8.81 -6.12
C SER A 176 4.20 -9.97 -5.27
N LEU A 177 3.76 -11.21 -5.49
CA LEU A 177 4.22 -12.39 -4.75
C LEU A 177 5.73 -12.64 -4.94
N LEU A 178 6.23 -12.54 -6.17
CA LEU A 178 7.66 -12.67 -6.46
C LEU A 178 8.49 -11.60 -5.76
N VAL A 179 8.02 -10.34 -5.79
CA VAL A 179 8.65 -9.23 -5.08
C VAL A 179 8.65 -9.47 -3.58
N VAL A 180 7.54 -9.93 -3.01
CA VAL A 180 7.43 -10.27 -1.58
C VAL A 180 8.43 -11.36 -1.20
N PHE A 181 8.49 -12.46 -1.95
CA PHE A 181 9.45 -13.53 -1.67
C PHE A 181 10.89 -13.05 -1.77
N ALA A 182 11.23 -12.21 -2.76
CA ALA A 182 12.57 -11.65 -2.90
C ALA A 182 12.93 -10.75 -1.71
N VAL A 183 12.03 -9.86 -1.27
CA VAL A 183 12.29 -8.95 -0.14
C VAL A 183 12.33 -9.72 1.19
N VAL A 184 11.46 -10.71 1.40
CA VAL A 184 11.52 -11.61 2.57
C VAL A 184 12.81 -12.40 2.59
N GLY A 185 13.22 -12.96 1.45
CA GLY A 185 14.47 -13.70 1.30
C GLY A 185 15.70 -12.84 1.60
N LEU A 186 15.74 -11.62 1.07
CA LEU A 186 16.79 -10.63 1.38
C LEU A 186 16.81 -10.25 2.86
N PHE A 187 15.63 -10.07 3.48
CA PHE A 187 15.53 -9.77 4.91
C PHE A 187 16.07 -10.93 5.77
N VAL A 188 15.65 -12.17 5.50
CA VAL A 188 16.15 -13.36 6.20
C VAL A 188 17.66 -13.48 6.00
N ALA A 189 18.16 -13.31 4.78
CA ALA A 189 19.60 -13.35 4.49
C ALA A 189 20.37 -12.27 5.28
N PHE A 190 19.85 -11.04 5.35
CA PHE A 190 20.43 -9.96 6.13
C PHE A 190 20.44 -10.26 7.64
N CYS A 191 19.32 -10.77 8.18
CA CYS A 191 19.24 -11.20 9.58
C CYS A 191 20.24 -12.31 9.90
N VAL A 192 20.39 -13.31 9.03
CA VAL A 192 21.35 -14.40 9.19
C VAL A 192 22.79 -13.90 9.08
N PHE A 193 23.08 -13.04 8.10
CA PHE A 193 24.41 -12.46 7.92
C PHE A 193 24.85 -11.64 9.13
N LYS A 194 23.96 -10.78 9.65
CA LYS A 194 24.23 -9.97 10.84
C LYS A 194 24.28 -10.80 12.14
N SER A 195 23.66 -11.98 12.14
CA SER A 195 23.74 -12.94 13.24
C SER A 195 25.02 -13.78 13.23
N ARG A 196 25.85 -13.71 12.18
CA ARG A 196 27.20 -14.26 12.23
C ARG A 196 28.05 -13.34 13.12
N PRO A 197 28.51 -13.81 14.30
CA PRO A 197 29.41 -13.02 15.11
C PRO A 197 30.71 -12.83 14.33
N GLU A 198 31.15 -11.58 14.19
CA GLU A 198 32.54 -11.31 13.83
C GLU A 198 33.40 -11.98 14.90
N ASN A 199 34.18 -13.01 14.53
CA ASN A 199 35.11 -13.67 15.42
C ASN A 199 36.15 -12.63 15.87
N LYS A 200 35.85 -11.93 16.95
CA LYS A 200 36.77 -11.05 17.65
C LYS A 200 37.81 -11.98 18.28
N GLY A 201 38.93 -12.17 17.60
CA GLY A 201 40.08 -12.86 18.15
C GLY A 201 40.45 -12.19 19.47
N ASP A 202 40.29 -12.93 20.57
CA ASP A 202 40.70 -12.51 21.90
C ASP A 202 42.23 -12.46 21.97
N GLY A 203 42.79 -11.33 21.55
CA GLY A 203 44.15 -10.91 21.91
C GLY A 203 44.12 -10.13 23.22
N HIS A 204 43.89 -10.82 24.34
CA HIS A 204 43.95 -10.20 25.67
C HIS A 204 45.43 -10.03 26.10
N ALA A 205 46.11 -9.01 25.56
CA ALA A 205 47.35 -8.50 26.14
C ALA A 205 46.99 -7.53 27.27
N HIS A 206 46.75 -8.06 28.46
CA HIS A 206 46.55 -7.26 29.67
C HIS A 206 47.88 -6.64 30.08
N ASN A 207 48.09 -5.39 29.70
CA ASN A 207 49.20 -4.59 30.18
C ASN A 207 48.86 -4.12 31.62
N ARG A 208 49.26 -4.89 32.63
CA ARG A 208 49.34 -4.38 34.01
C ARG A 208 50.73 -3.80 34.26
N PRO A 209 50.85 -2.56 34.76
CA PRO A 209 52.08 -2.15 35.41
C PRO A 209 52.13 -2.84 36.78
N LEU A 210 53.06 -3.78 36.96
CA LEU A 210 53.45 -4.27 38.28
C LEU A 210 54.16 -3.14 39.03
N ARG A 211 53.39 -2.23 39.64
CA ARG A 211 53.83 -1.52 40.85
C ARG A 211 53.78 -2.53 42.00
N LEU A 212 54.81 -3.35 42.11
CA LEU A 212 55.18 -3.96 43.38
C LEU A 212 55.91 -2.89 44.19
N THR A 213 55.18 -2.35 45.16
CA THR A 213 55.70 -1.64 46.31
C THR A 213 56.71 -2.55 47.02
N LEU A 214 57.99 -2.37 46.70
CA LEU A 214 59.11 -2.65 47.59
C LEU A 214 59.88 -1.35 47.74
N GLN A 215 59.28 -0.43 48.49
CA GLN A 215 60.04 0.58 49.19
C GLN A 215 59.68 0.47 50.66
N LEU A 216 60.76 0.45 51.43
CA LEU A 216 60.91 0.58 52.88
C LEU A 216 61.06 -0.77 53.62
N ILE A 217 62.10 -1.05 54.40
CA ILE A 217 63.37 -0.41 54.79
C ILE A 217 64.19 -1.59 55.36
N ASP A 218 65.44 -1.79 54.93
CA ASP A 218 66.54 -2.13 55.85
C ASP A 218 67.83 -1.57 55.28
N GLU A 219 67.95 -0.25 55.40
CA GLU A 219 69.22 0.47 55.31
C GLU A 219 69.41 0.99 56.72
N GLN A 220 70.37 0.44 57.45
CA GLN A 220 71.52 1.19 57.94
C GLN A 220 72.39 0.29 58.83
N HIS A 221 73.58 -0.02 58.29
CA HIS A 221 74.78 -0.11 59.10
C HIS A 221 74.87 1.11 60.03
N GLN A 222 75.09 0.84 61.32
CA GLN A 222 75.67 1.69 62.37
C GLN A 222 75.83 3.21 62.09
N CYS A 223 75.12 4.04 62.87
CA CYS A 223 75.76 4.97 63.80
C CYS A 223 74.74 5.57 64.79
N GLY A 224 75.08 5.56 66.09
CA GLY A 224 74.83 6.69 66.99
C GLY A 224 73.39 7.07 67.39
N GLN A 225 73.02 6.60 68.58
CA GLN A 225 72.56 7.43 69.71
C GLN A 225 71.18 8.15 69.69
N PHE A 226 70.44 7.84 70.78
CA PHE A 226 69.77 8.78 71.70
C PHE A 226 68.29 9.19 71.46
N ARG A 227 67.43 8.36 72.06
CA ARG A 227 66.29 8.65 72.96
C ARG A 227 65.58 10.04 72.96
N ASP A 228 64.24 9.87 72.92
CA ASP A 228 63.17 10.54 73.69
C ASP A 228 62.43 11.78 73.11
N ARG A 229 61.10 11.58 72.98
CA ARG A 229 59.95 12.51 72.85
C ARG A 229 59.90 13.55 74.00
N PRO A 230 58.90 14.47 74.06
CA PRO A 230 58.13 15.18 73.02
C PRO A 230 57.98 16.70 73.31
N ALA A 231 57.33 17.42 72.37
CA ALA A 231 56.45 18.60 72.51
C ALA A 231 56.63 19.61 73.68
N GLY A 232 56.72 20.91 73.32
CA GLY A 232 56.16 21.98 74.15
C GLY A 232 56.81 23.36 74.01
N GLY A 233 55.96 24.39 73.82
CA GLY A 233 56.22 25.79 74.19
C GLY A 233 56.94 26.65 73.13
N ALA A 234 56.36 27.71 72.56
CA ALA A 234 55.87 28.96 73.14
C ALA A 234 56.97 30.04 73.31
N VAL A 235 56.72 31.19 72.67
CA VAL A 235 56.95 32.57 73.16
C VAL A 235 58.32 33.24 72.88
N LEU A 236 58.17 34.40 72.21
CA LEU A 236 59.05 35.57 71.98
C LEU A 236 60.18 35.46 70.95
#